data_AF-A0A7F8RW55-F1
#
_entry.id   AF-A0A7F8RW55-F1
#
_cell.length_a   1.000
_cell.length_b   1.000
_cell.length_c   1.000
_cell.angle_alpha   90.00
_cell.angle_beta   90.00
_cell.angle_gamma   90.00
#
_symmetry.space_group_name_H-M   'P 1'
#
loop_
_entity.id
_entity.type
_entity.pdbx_description
1 polymer ?
#
loop_
_entity_poly.entity_id
_entity_poly.type
_entity_poly.pdbx_seq_one_letter_code
_entity_poly.pdbx_strand_id
1 'polypeptide(L)'
;MAFTELLERAGGVGLFQALQVFTLLLPSMLVPSQLLMENFSAAVPSHRCWVPLLDNSTAQASVPGALGPKDLLTVSIPPGPDHEPHRCRRFRQPQWQLLDPNATATNWSEAATEPCMDGWVYDRSTFPSTIVAKWDLVCDYQGLKPLGQSIYMAGVLLGSISWGLLSDR
;
A
#
# COMPACT_ATOMS: atom_id res chain seq x y z
N MET A 1 30.27 33.26 -29.74
CA MET A 1 29.16 33.96 -30.42
C MET A 1 28.69 33.27 -31.72
N ALA A 2 29.33 32.17 -32.18
CA ALA A 2 28.89 31.47 -33.39
C ALA A 2 27.53 30.76 -33.26
N PHE A 3 27.21 30.22 -32.07
CA PHE A 3 25.95 29.51 -31.83
C PHE A 3 24.72 30.43 -31.87
N THR A 4 24.84 31.64 -31.33
CA THR A 4 23.78 32.66 -31.34
C THR A 4 23.49 33.17 -32.75
N GLU A 5 24.52 33.36 -33.59
CA GLU A 5 24.32 33.73 -35.00
C GLU A 5 23.68 32.61 -35.83
N LEU A 6 24.03 31.35 -35.56
CA LEU A 6 23.38 30.20 -36.20
C LEU A 6 21.90 30.07 -35.79
N LEU A 7 21.56 30.39 -34.54
CA LEU A 7 20.17 30.43 -34.06
C LEU A 7 19.35 31.55 -34.73
N GLU A 8 19.93 32.74 -34.88
CA GLU A 8 19.26 33.83 -35.61
C GLU A 8 19.08 33.50 -37.09
N ARG A 9 20.08 32.86 -37.74
CA ARG A 9 19.99 32.43 -39.14
C ARG A 9 18.96 31.31 -39.37
N ALA A 10 18.69 30.49 -38.36
CA ALA A 10 17.72 29.38 -38.39
C ALA A 10 16.27 29.81 -38.07
N GLY A 11 16.02 31.07 -37.67
CA GLY A 11 14.67 31.61 -37.47
C GLY A 11 14.36 32.17 -36.07
N GLY A 12 15.36 32.39 -35.20
CA GLY A 12 15.15 32.98 -33.87
C GLY A 12 14.22 32.15 -32.97
N VAL A 13 13.61 32.79 -31.96
CA VAL A 13 12.62 32.18 -31.05
C VAL A 13 11.29 31.91 -31.78
N GLY A 14 11.34 31.01 -32.77
CA GLY A 14 10.21 30.66 -33.62
C GLY A 14 9.24 29.70 -32.92
N LEU A 15 8.07 29.51 -33.56
CA LEU A 15 7.02 28.62 -33.10
C LEU A 15 7.55 27.20 -32.77
N PHE A 16 8.50 26.69 -33.56
CA PHE A 16 9.11 25.38 -33.37
C PHE A 16 9.90 25.26 -32.06
N GLN A 17 10.71 26.28 -31.73
CA GLN A 17 11.48 26.29 -30.49
C GLN A 17 10.56 26.42 -29.26
N ALA A 18 9.50 27.21 -29.36
CA ALA A 18 8.46 27.29 -28.33
C ALA A 18 7.71 25.96 -28.15
N LEU A 19 7.37 25.28 -29.25
CA LEU A 19 6.69 23.99 -29.22
C LEU A 19 7.59 22.91 -28.61
N GLN A 20 8.87 22.86 -28.99
CA GLN A 20 9.85 21.93 -28.41
C GLN A 20 10.09 22.18 -26.91
N VAL A 21 10.18 23.45 -26.49
CA VAL A 21 10.27 23.80 -25.06
C VAL A 21 9.01 23.33 -24.32
N PHE A 22 7.82 23.55 -24.88
CA PHE A 22 6.57 23.09 -24.27
C PHE A 22 6.51 21.55 -24.17
N THR A 23 6.94 20.85 -25.22
CA THR A 23 7.00 19.38 -25.26
C THR A 23 8.02 18.81 -24.25
N LEU A 24 9.11 19.53 -23.95
CA LEU A 24 10.08 19.13 -22.91
C LEU A 24 9.62 19.49 -21.49
N LEU A 25 8.96 20.64 -21.34
CA LEU A 25 8.52 21.15 -20.03
C LEU A 25 7.37 20.30 -19.46
N LEU A 26 6.46 19.83 -20.32
CA LEU A 26 5.29 19.09 -19.92
C LEU A 26 5.63 17.73 -19.22
N PRO A 27 6.45 16.82 -19.79
CA PRO A 27 6.92 15.63 -19.09
C PRO A 27 7.74 15.97 -17.84
N SER A 28 8.55 17.05 -17.88
CA SER A 28 9.40 17.46 -16.76
C SER A 28 8.59 17.80 -15.50
N MET A 29 7.38 18.34 -15.65
CA MET A 29 6.48 18.62 -14.52
C MET A 29 5.58 17.43 -14.15
N LEU A 30 5.17 16.64 -15.15
CA LEU A 30 4.26 15.50 -14.95
C LEU A 30 4.94 14.31 -14.27
N VAL A 31 6.19 13.97 -14.62
CA VAL A 31 6.84 12.77 -14.09
C VAL A 31 7.09 12.87 -12.57
N PRO A 32 7.64 13.96 -12.02
CA PRO A 32 7.82 14.09 -10.57
C PRO A 32 6.50 14.09 -9.79
N SER A 33 5.46 14.69 -10.35
CA SER A 33 4.14 14.73 -9.71
C SER A 33 3.49 13.33 -9.67
N GLN A 34 3.65 12.54 -10.73
CA GLN A 34 3.22 11.14 -10.75
C GLN A 34 3.97 10.29 -9.72
N LEU A 35 5.30 10.41 -9.65
CA LEU A 35 6.11 9.69 -8.67
C LEU A 35 5.74 10.03 -7.23
N LEU A 36 5.41 11.31 -6.95
CA LEU A 36 4.98 11.73 -5.62
C LEU A 36 3.61 11.13 -5.26
N MET A 37 2.66 11.16 -6.20
CA MET A 37 1.30 10.64 -6.03
C MET A 37 1.29 9.14 -5.70
N GLU A 38 2.15 8.35 -6.34
CA GLU A 38 2.27 6.91 -6.07
C GLU A 38 2.65 6.61 -4.62
N ASN A 39 3.56 7.39 -4.03
CA ASN A 39 4.00 7.16 -2.66
C ASN A 39 2.86 7.31 -1.64
N PHE A 40 2.03 8.34 -1.80
CA PHE A 40 0.90 8.60 -0.90
C PHE A 40 -0.26 7.63 -1.14
N SER A 41 -0.56 7.30 -2.40
CA SER A 41 -1.64 6.38 -2.74
C SER A 41 -1.33 4.92 -2.39
N ALA A 42 -0.04 4.54 -2.37
CA ALA A 42 0.43 3.20 -2.01
C ALA A 42 0.94 3.06 -0.57
N ALA A 43 0.61 4.01 0.31
CA ALA A 43 0.84 3.86 1.74
C ALA A 43 0.08 2.64 2.29
N VAL A 44 0.74 1.88 3.18
CA VAL A 44 0.14 0.73 3.86
C VAL A 44 -0.37 1.22 5.22
N PRO A 45 -1.69 1.43 5.38
CA PRO A 45 -2.24 1.77 6.69
C PRO A 45 -2.08 0.61 7.68
N SER A 46 -2.12 0.93 8.97
CA SER A 46 -2.25 -0.09 10.01
C SER A 46 -3.52 -0.90 9.75
N HIS A 47 -3.39 -2.22 9.81
CA HIS A 47 -4.45 -3.15 9.49
C HIS A 47 -4.44 -4.32 10.44
N ARG A 48 -5.62 -4.88 10.63
CA ARG A 48 -5.84 -6.13 11.35
C ARG A 48 -6.77 -7.03 10.55
N CYS A 49 -6.80 -8.30 10.93
CA CYS A 49 -7.72 -9.24 10.34
C CYS A 49 -9.15 -8.94 10.75
N TRP A 50 -10.09 -9.14 9.82
CA TRP A 50 -11.51 -9.07 10.13
C TRP A 50 -11.90 -10.26 11.00
N VAL A 51 -12.56 -9.97 12.11
CA VAL A 51 -12.97 -10.97 13.09
C VAL A 51 -14.50 -10.98 13.16
N PRO A 52 -15.17 -12.08 12.76
CA PRO A 52 -16.63 -12.11 12.74
C PRO A 52 -17.25 -11.74 14.09
N LEU A 53 -16.66 -12.20 15.20
CA LEU A 53 -17.20 -11.98 16.54
C LEU A 53 -17.18 -10.51 17.01
N LEU A 54 -16.31 -9.69 16.41
CA LEU A 54 -16.11 -8.29 16.77
C LEU A 54 -16.64 -7.34 15.69
N ASP A 55 -16.41 -7.68 14.42
CA ASP A 55 -16.65 -6.80 13.28
C ASP A 55 -17.99 -7.09 12.58
N ASN A 56 -18.67 -8.21 12.91
CA ASN A 56 -20.04 -8.48 12.47
C ASN A 56 -21.03 -8.10 13.57
N SER A 57 -21.85 -7.07 13.31
CA SER A 57 -22.85 -6.55 14.24
C SER A 57 -23.87 -7.61 14.72
N THR A 58 -24.17 -8.61 13.90
CA THR A 58 -25.08 -9.70 14.26
C THR A 58 -24.44 -10.72 15.21
N ALA A 59 -23.14 -10.99 15.05
CA ALA A 59 -22.39 -11.90 15.91
C ALA A 59 -21.99 -11.22 17.23
N GLN A 60 -21.79 -9.91 17.23
CA GLN A 60 -21.54 -9.15 18.45
C GLN A 60 -22.72 -9.22 19.43
N ALA A 61 -23.95 -9.34 18.91
CA ALA A 61 -25.17 -9.51 19.72
C ALA A 61 -25.33 -10.92 20.34
N SER A 62 -24.63 -11.94 19.81
CA SER A 62 -24.68 -13.31 20.34
C SER A 62 -23.58 -13.60 21.38
N VAL A 63 -22.67 -12.65 21.61
CA VAL A 63 -21.65 -12.74 22.66
C VAL A 63 -22.31 -12.45 24.03
N PRO A 64 -22.23 -13.35 25.02
CA PRO A 64 -22.74 -13.10 26.35
C PRO A 64 -22.06 -11.86 26.96
N GLY A 65 -22.88 -10.90 27.40
CA GLY A 65 -22.42 -9.58 27.85
C GLY A 65 -21.39 -9.64 28.98
N ALA A 66 -20.19 -9.09 28.72
CA ALA A 66 -19.16 -8.57 29.64
C ALA A 66 -17.81 -8.37 28.93
N LEU A 67 -17.58 -9.01 27.78
CA LEU A 67 -16.30 -8.96 27.07
C LEU A 67 -16.13 -7.67 26.27
N GLY A 68 -15.02 -6.98 26.51
CA GLY A 68 -14.67 -5.78 25.76
C GLY A 68 -14.16 -6.11 24.35
N PRO A 69 -14.11 -5.12 23.45
CA PRO A 69 -13.54 -5.31 22.11
C PRO A 69 -12.06 -5.75 22.15
N LYS A 70 -11.33 -5.35 23.19
CA LYS A 70 -9.94 -5.76 23.43
C LYS A 70 -9.82 -7.25 23.77
N ASP A 71 -10.75 -7.76 24.56
CA ASP A 71 -10.77 -9.17 24.97
C ASP A 71 -11.04 -10.08 23.76
N LEU A 72 -12.01 -9.69 22.93
CA LEU A 72 -12.33 -10.39 21.68
C LEU A 72 -11.16 -10.37 20.70
N LEU A 73 -10.40 -9.27 20.64
CA LEU A 73 -9.17 -9.18 19.84
C LEU A 73 -8.11 -10.16 20.34
N THR A 74 -7.83 -10.18 21.64
CA THR A 74 -6.81 -11.08 22.24
C THR A 74 -7.10 -12.56 21.99
N VAL A 75 -8.38 -12.95 22.02
CA VAL A 75 -8.82 -14.32 21.77
C VAL A 75 -8.73 -14.72 20.30
N SER A 76 -8.86 -13.74 19.39
CA SER A 76 -9.01 -13.98 17.95
C SER A 76 -7.72 -13.75 17.16
N ILE A 77 -6.83 -12.89 17.65
CA ILE A 77 -5.59 -12.51 16.97
C ILE A 77 -4.41 -12.69 17.95
N PRO A 78 -3.37 -13.46 17.57
CA PRO A 78 -2.19 -13.61 18.39
C PRO A 78 -1.44 -12.28 18.56
N PRO A 79 -0.72 -12.08 19.67
CA PRO A 79 0.17 -10.93 19.82
C PRO A 79 1.33 -11.04 18.81
N GLY A 80 1.59 -9.93 18.11
CA GLY A 80 2.75 -9.74 17.27
C GLY A 80 4.00 -9.37 18.08
N PRO A 81 5.12 -9.08 17.39
CA PRO A 81 6.42 -8.80 18.03
C PRO A 81 6.38 -7.58 18.96
N ASP A 82 5.52 -6.60 18.69
CA ASP A 82 5.43 -5.34 19.43
C ASP A 82 4.29 -5.33 20.48
N HIS A 83 3.77 -6.49 20.89
CA HIS A 83 2.54 -6.63 21.71
C HIS A 83 1.27 -6.05 21.05
N GLU A 84 1.37 -5.57 19.81
CA GLU A 84 0.23 -5.25 18.96
C GLU A 84 -0.37 -6.53 18.36
N PRO A 85 -1.66 -6.56 17.99
CA PRO A 85 -2.25 -7.68 17.29
C PRO A 85 -1.49 -8.01 16.00
N HIS A 86 -1.24 -9.29 15.76
CA HIS A 86 -0.55 -9.76 14.57
C HIS A 86 -1.31 -9.33 13.30
N ARG A 87 -0.59 -8.69 12.37
CA ARG A 87 -1.21 -7.99 11.23
C ARG A 87 -1.67 -8.92 10.12
N CYS A 88 -1.10 -10.13 10.03
CA CYS A 88 -1.29 -11.03 8.90
C CYS A 88 -1.90 -12.40 9.23
N ARG A 89 -2.16 -12.67 10.51
CA ARG A 89 -2.61 -13.98 10.97
C ARG A 89 -3.64 -13.83 12.07
N ARG A 90 -4.50 -14.83 12.16
CA ARG A 90 -5.52 -14.97 13.20
C ARG A 90 -5.51 -16.38 13.76
N PHE A 91 -6.15 -16.59 14.90
CA PHE A 91 -6.39 -17.95 15.38
C PHE A 91 -7.48 -18.62 14.55
N ARG A 92 -7.28 -19.90 14.22
CA ARG A 92 -8.29 -20.71 13.51
C ARG A 92 -9.57 -20.89 14.33
N GLN A 93 -9.43 -20.95 15.65
CA GLN A 93 -10.53 -20.97 16.60
C GLN A 93 -10.23 -20.00 17.74
N PRO A 94 -11.25 -19.27 18.25
CA PRO A 94 -11.08 -18.32 19.33
C PRO A 94 -10.47 -19.02 20.56
N GLN A 95 -9.31 -18.55 21.00
CA GLN A 95 -8.57 -19.08 22.14
C GLN A 95 -9.04 -18.42 23.44
N TRP A 96 -10.22 -18.82 23.94
CA TRP A 96 -10.81 -18.25 25.16
C TRP A 96 -9.91 -18.42 26.40
N GLN A 97 -9.03 -19.42 26.39
CA GLN A 97 -8.03 -19.67 27.43
C GLN A 97 -7.06 -18.49 27.66
N LEU A 98 -6.90 -17.60 26.67
CA LEU A 98 -6.04 -16.41 26.79
C LEU A 98 -6.66 -15.33 27.69
N LEU A 99 -7.96 -15.41 27.98
CA LEU A 99 -8.64 -14.53 28.93
C LEU A 99 -8.51 -14.98 30.38
N ASP A 100 -8.11 -16.24 30.61
CA ASP A 100 -8.01 -16.78 31.96
C ASP A 100 -6.80 -16.16 32.67
N PRO A 101 -6.99 -15.38 33.75
CA PRO A 101 -5.89 -14.72 34.47
C PRO A 101 -4.95 -15.72 35.17
N ASN A 102 -5.39 -16.96 35.35
CA ASN A 102 -4.61 -18.05 35.95
C ASN A 102 -3.84 -18.89 34.92
N ALA A 103 -4.13 -18.75 33.63
CA ALA A 103 -3.35 -19.38 32.58
C ALA A 103 -2.16 -18.47 32.25
N THR A 104 -0.95 -19.03 32.13
CA THR A 104 0.17 -18.29 31.54
C THR A 104 -0.18 -17.98 30.09
N ALA A 105 -0.67 -16.76 29.83
CA ALA A 105 -1.20 -16.24 28.57
C ALA A 105 -0.19 -16.18 27.40
N THR A 106 0.89 -16.96 27.48
CA THR A 106 2.03 -16.96 26.56
C THR A 106 2.15 -18.23 25.74
N ASN A 107 1.46 -19.32 26.09
CA ASN A 107 1.55 -20.61 25.40
C ASN A 107 0.53 -20.74 24.25
N TRP A 108 0.57 -19.84 23.27
CA TRP A 108 -0.13 -20.05 22.01
C TRP A 108 0.80 -20.69 20.99
N SER A 109 0.27 -21.61 20.18
CA SER A 109 1.05 -22.30 19.15
C SER A 109 0.86 -21.64 17.80
N GLU A 110 1.94 -21.49 17.03
CA GLU A 110 1.84 -20.99 15.65
C GLU A 110 0.97 -21.91 14.77
N ALA A 111 0.95 -23.21 15.07
CA ALA A 111 0.08 -24.19 14.42
C ALA A 111 -1.43 -23.95 14.62
N ALA A 112 -1.82 -23.18 15.66
CA ALA A 112 -3.20 -22.77 15.87
C ALA A 112 -3.58 -21.51 15.06
N THR A 113 -2.64 -20.92 14.31
CA THR A 113 -2.86 -19.72 13.50
C THR A 113 -3.13 -20.06 12.03
N GLU A 114 -3.92 -19.22 11.37
CA GLU A 114 -4.19 -19.27 9.94
C GLU A 114 -4.05 -17.87 9.32
N PRO A 115 -3.79 -17.77 8.00
CA PRO A 115 -3.88 -16.49 7.30
C PRO A 115 -5.31 -15.95 7.36
N CYS A 116 -5.46 -14.64 7.14
CA CYS A 116 -6.74 -13.97 7.33
C CYS A 116 -7.64 -14.16 6.11
N MET A 117 -8.67 -15.00 6.27
CA MET A 117 -9.56 -15.43 5.18
C MET A 117 -10.79 -14.54 5.02
N ASP A 118 -11.26 -13.91 6.09
CA ASP A 118 -12.52 -13.15 6.10
C ASP A 118 -12.32 -11.65 5.80
N GLY A 119 -11.15 -11.28 5.27
CA GLY A 119 -10.80 -9.91 4.91
C GLY A 119 -10.09 -9.12 6.02
N TRP A 120 -10.04 -7.79 5.83
CA TRP A 120 -9.19 -6.88 6.59
C TRP A 120 -9.95 -5.67 7.12
N VAL A 121 -9.52 -5.19 8.29
CA VAL A 121 -9.96 -3.92 8.86
C VAL A 121 -8.78 -2.97 8.89
N TYR A 122 -8.89 -1.88 8.14
CA TYR A 122 -7.86 -0.84 8.01
C TYR A 122 -8.19 0.35 8.90
N ASP A 123 -7.17 0.91 9.56
CA ASP A 123 -7.29 2.21 10.21
C ASP A 123 -7.31 3.32 9.15
N ARG A 124 -8.37 4.14 9.18
CA ARG A 124 -8.60 5.25 8.25
C ARG A 124 -8.30 6.62 8.87
N SER A 125 -7.72 6.65 10.07
CA SER A 125 -7.38 7.88 10.79
C SER A 125 -6.42 8.78 10.00
N THR A 126 -5.40 8.19 9.38
CA THR A 126 -4.34 8.91 8.67
C THR A 126 -4.60 8.98 7.17
N PHE A 127 -5.06 7.87 6.58
CA PHE A 127 -5.35 7.77 5.14
C PHE A 127 -6.78 7.25 4.94
N PRO A 128 -7.71 8.06 4.37
CA PRO A 128 -9.10 7.64 4.22
C PRO A 128 -9.25 6.50 3.19
N SER A 129 -8.37 6.47 2.19
CA SER A 129 -8.30 5.44 1.16
C SER A 129 -6.87 5.35 0.60
N THR A 130 -6.39 4.11 0.44
CA THR A 130 -5.13 3.80 -0.26
C THR A 130 -5.38 2.66 -1.25
N ILE A 131 -4.54 2.54 -2.28
CA ILE A 131 -4.62 1.43 -3.23
C ILE A 131 -4.43 0.09 -2.54
N VAL A 132 -3.61 0.08 -1.47
CA VAL A 132 -3.38 -1.09 -0.63
C VAL A 132 -4.65 -1.54 0.08
N ALA A 133 -5.37 -0.61 0.71
CA ALA A 133 -6.61 -0.92 1.42
C ALA A 133 -7.80 -1.23 0.48
N LYS A 134 -7.72 -0.82 -0.80
CA LYS A 134 -8.77 -1.08 -1.79
C LYS A 134 -8.65 -2.47 -2.42
N TRP A 135 -7.42 -2.96 -2.58
CA TRP A 135 -7.12 -4.22 -3.27
C TRP A 135 -6.53 -5.29 -2.34
N ASP A 136 -6.52 -5.03 -1.03
CA ASP A 136 -5.98 -5.92 0.00
C ASP A 136 -4.55 -6.40 -0.30
N LEU A 137 -3.69 -5.46 -0.69
CA LEU A 137 -2.29 -5.71 -1.05
C LEU A 137 -1.38 -5.82 0.18
N VAL A 138 -1.82 -6.57 1.18
CA VAL A 138 -1.12 -6.80 2.45
C VAL A 138 -0.71 -8.27 2.57
N CYS A 139 0.25 -8.54 3.45
CA CYS A 139 0.68 -9.90 3.80
C CYS A 139 1.11 -10.72 2.58
N ASP A 140 0.35 -11.73 2.15
CA ASP A 140 0.69 -12.56 0.98
C ASP A 140 0.81 -11.74 -0.31
N TYR A 141 0.03 -10.66 -0.43
CA TYR A 141 0.00 -9.79 -1.61
C TYR A 141 0.88 -8.55 -1.49
N GLN A 142 1.67 -8.42 -0.41
CA GLN A 142 2.55 -7.25 -0.22
C GLN A 142 3.60 -7.10 -1.34
N GLY A 143 3.97 -8.22 -1.99
CA GLY A 143 4.92 -8.25 -3.10
C GLY A 143 4.39 -7.66 -4.41
N LEU A 144 3.07 -7.48 -4.56
CA LEU A 144 2.48 -6.89 -5.75
C LEU A 144 2.78 -5.39 -5.88
N LYS A 145 2.96 -4.69 -4.76
CA LYS A 145 3.35 -3.27 -4.75
C LYS A 145 4.73 -3.04 -5.41
N PRO A 146 5.83 -3.68 -4.96
CA PRO A 146 7.13 -3.51 -5.61
C PRO A 146 7.18 -4.09 -7.04
N LEU A 147 6.36 -5.10 -7.34
CA LEU A 147 6.20 -5.58 -8.71
C LEU A 147 5.65 -4.49 -9.64
N GLY A 148 4.60 -3.78 -9.22
CA GLY A 148 4.05 -2.65 -9.98
C GLY A 148 5.07 -1.54 -10.26
N GLN A 149 5.85 -1.18 -9.23
CA GLN A 149 6.94 -0.20 -9.37
C GLN A 149 8.03 -0.68 -10.33
N SER A 150 8.36 -1.97 -10.31
CA SER A 150 9.35 -2.57 -11.22
C SER A 150 8.88 -2.50 -12.67
N ILE A 151 7.60 -2.81 -12.92
CA ILE A 151 6.98 -2.71 -14.24
C ILE A 151 6.99 -1.26 -14.74
N TYR A 152 6.67 -0.30 -13.87
CA TYR A 152 6.74 1.13 -14.20
C TYR A 152 8.15 1.54 -14.63
N MET A 153 9.17 1.20 -13.85
CA MET A 153 10.56 1.53 -14.17
C MET A 153 11.05 0.87 -15.46
N ALA A 154 10.64 -0.38 -15.72
CA ALA A 154 10.91 -1.05 -16.99
C ALA A 154 10.27 -0.29 -18.17
N GLY A 155 9.04 0.19 -18.01
CA GLY A 155 8.36 1.03 -19.00
C GLY A 155 9.10 2.34 -19.28
N VAL A 156 9.57 3.02 -18.23
CA VAL A 156 10.39 4.23 -18.35
C VAL A 156 11.68 3.95 -19.13
N LEU A 157 12.35 2.84 -18.85
CA LEU A 157 13.59 2.45 -19.53
C LEU A 157 13.37 2.14 -21.02
N LEU A 158 12.30 1.42 -21.36
CA LEU A 158 11.94 1.17 -22.76
C LEU A 158 11.55 2.47 -23.50
N GLY A 159 10.84 3.37 -22.81
CA GLY A 159 10.48 4.68 -23.32
C GLY A 159 11.71 5.54 -23.62
N SER A 160 12.68 5.60 -22.71
CA SER A 160 13.91 6.39 -22.91
C SER A 160 14.77 5.87 -24.06
N ILE A 161 14.90 4.55 -24.23
CA ILE A 161 15.64 3.95 -25.36
C ILE A 161 14.96 4.28 -26.69
N SER A 162 13.64 4.11 -26.77
CA SER A 162 12.90 4.35 -28.01
C SER A 162 12.91 5.83 -28.42
N TRP A 163 12.64 6.76 -27.50
CA TRP A 163 12.72 8.20 -27.77
C TRP A 163 14.15 8.67 -28.03
N GLY A 164 15.15 8.09 -27.36
CA GLY A 164 16.56 8.39 -27.62
C GLY A 164 16.96 8.04 -29.06
N LEU A 165 16.56 6.86 -29.54
CA LEU A 165 16.82 6.43 -30.93
C LEU A 165 16.07 7.27 -31.97
N LEU A 166 14.85 7.72 -31.63
CA LEU A 166 14.06 8.62 -32.48
C LEU A 166 14.63 10.04 -32.53
N SER A 167 15.22 10.54 -31.44
CA SER A 167 15.76 11.89 -31.37
C SER A 167 17.12 12.04 -32.05
N ASP A 168 17.87 10.94 -32.22
CA ASP A 168 19.18 10.94 -32.90
C ASP A 168 19.04 10.95 -34.43
N ARG A 169 17.80 10.79 -34.95
CA ARG A 169 17.45 10.90 -36.37
C ARG A 169 16.67 12.17 -36.67
#